data_AF-A0A259SEV5-F1
#
_entry.id   AF-A0A259SEV5-F1
#
_cell.length_a   1.000
_cell.length_b   1.000
_cell.length_c   1.000
_cell.angle_alpha   90.00
_cell.angle_beta   90.00
_cell.angle_gamma   90.00
#
_symmetry.space_group_name_H-M   'P 1'
#
loop_
_entity.id
_entity.type
_entity.pdbx_description
1 polymer ?
#
loop_
_entity_poly.entity_id
_entity_poly.type
_entity_poly.pdbx_seq_one_letter_code
_entity_poly.pdbx_strand_id
1 'polypeptide(L)' 'MPGRTVEVRVPATSANLGPGFDTLGLALSMYDELEVTALEPGLLEVEVSGSGADEIARDASNLVVR' A
#
# COMPACT_ATOMS: atom_id res chain seq x y z
N MET A 1 7.92 -12.25 15.73
CA MET A 1 7.38 -13.63 15.64
C MET A 1 7.19 -13.90 14.16
N PRO A 2 8.09 -14.67 13.54
CA PRO A 2 7.90 -15.16 12.18
C PRO A 2 6.51 -15.83 12.06
N GLY A 3 5.85 -15.66 10.93
CA GLY A 3 4.53 -16.22 10.62
C GLY A 3 3.32 -15.44 11.13
N ARG A 4 3.49 -14.25 11.73
CA ARG A 4 2.35 -13.36 12.01
C ARG A 4 1.90 -12.66 10.73
N THR A 5 0.62 -12.78 10.40
CA THR A 5 0.00 -12.13 9.23
C THR A 5 -0.98 -11.03 9.66
N VAL A 6 -1.03 -9.95 8.89
CA VAL A 6 -2.04 -8.88 8.99
C VAL A 6 -2.59 -8.54 7.61
N GLU A 7 -3.88 -8.24 7.55
CA GLU A 7 -4.55 -7.75 6.36
C GLU A 7 -4.89 -6.26 6.55
N VAL A 8 -4.62 -5.45 5.52
CA VAL A 8 -4.88 -4.01 5.51
C VAL A 8 -5.65 -3.68 4.24
N ARG A 9 -6.68 -2.85 4.38
CA ARG A 9 -7.45 -2.32 3.25
C ARG A 9 -7.43 -0.80 3.29
N VAL A 10 -6.85 -0.17 2.28
CA VAL A 10 -6.60 1.29 2.24
C VAL A 10 -7.42 1.93 1.12
N PRO A 11 -8.24 2.97 1.41
CA PRO A 11 -8.98 3.65 0.36
C PRO A 11 -8.08 4.59 -0.45
N ALA A 12 -8.35 4.70 -1.75
CA ALA A 12 -7.90 5.81 -2.56
C ALA A 12 -8.46 7.13 -2.01
N THR A 13 -7.76 8.24 -2.24
CA THR A 13 -8.20 9.57 -1.82
C THR A 13 -8.17 10.58 -2.96
N SER A 14 -9.01 11.60 -2.87
CA SER A 14 -8.94 12.80 -3.72
C SER A 14 -8.64 14.01 -2.85
N ALA A 15 -7.70 14.86 -3.28
CA ALA A 15 -7.29 16.07 -2.56
C ALA A 15 -7.87 17.36 -3.17
N ASN A 16 -7.57 18.51 -2.54
CA ASN A 16 -7.75 19.87 -3.07
C ASN A 16 -9.19 20.24 -3.46
N LEU A 17 -10.20 19.64 -2.83
CA LEU A 17 -11.64 19.71 -3.18
C LEU A 17 -12.20 21.15 -3.35
N GLY A 18 -11.92 21.79 -4.49
CA GLY A 18 -12.19 23.20 -4.77
C GLY A 18 -11.25 24.16 -4.03
N PRO A 19 -11.74 25.06 -3.17
CA PRO A 19 -10.89 26.02 -2.44
C PRO A 19 -10.06 25.38 -1.31
N GLY A 20 -10.23 24.08 -1.06
CA GLY A 20 -9.58 23.33 0.02
C GLY A 20 -8.13 22.92 -0.23
N PHE A 21 -7.35 23.78 -0.88
CA PHE A 21 -5.95 23.52 -1.23
C PHE A 21 -5.13 23.10 0.00
N ASP A 22 -4.33 22.05 -0.13
CA ASP A 22 -3.44 21.50 0.90
C ASP A 22 -4.13 21.15 2.25
N THR A 23 -5.45 20.95 2.27
CA THR A 23 -6.18 20.62 3.52
C THR A 23 -7.29 19.60 3.32
N LEU A 24 -8.14 19.77 2.29
CA LEU A 24 -9.28 18.89 2.11
C LEU A 24 -8.89 17.61 1.35
N GLY A 25 -9.26 16.47 1.93
CA GLY A 25 -9.18 15.15 1.31
C GLY A 25 -10.48 14.38 1.48
N LEU A 26 -10.82 13.55 0.50
CA LEU A 26 -11.97 12.65 0.53
C LEU A 26 -11.51 11.22 0.26
N ALA A 27 -11.82 10.30 1.17
CA ALA A 27 -11.65 8.88 0.94
C ALA A 27 -12.74 8.37 -0.03
N LEU A 28 -12.33 7.56 -1.01
CA LEU A 28 -13.19 6.99 -2.03
C LEU A 28 -13.39 5.51 -1.78
N SER A 29 -14.50 4.95 -2.28
CA SER A 29 -14.80 3.51 -2.19
C SER A 29 -14.05 2.68 -3.26
N MET A 30 -12.76 2.94 -3.40
CA MET A 30 -11.80 2.22 -4.25
C MET A 30 -10.60 1.90 -3.36
N TYR A 31 -10.09 0.67 -3.39
CA TYR A 31 -9.19 0.19 -2.35
C TYR A 31 -8.01 -0.58 -2.91
N ASP A 32 -6.89 -0.47 -2.22
CA ASP A 32 -5.81 -1.44 -2.25
C ASP A 32 -5.94 -2.37 -1.04
N GLU A 33 -5.61 -3.65 -1.25
CA GLU A 33 -5.61 -4.70 -0.23
C GLU A 33 -4.18 -5.22 -0.08
N LEU A 34 -3.70 -5.30 1.17
CA LEU A 34 -2.36 -5.75 1.50
C LEU A 34 -2.44 -6.89 2.50
N GLU A 35 -1.80 -8.01 2.17
CA GLU A 35 -1.51 -9.10 3.10
C GLU A 35 -0.02 -9.04 3.45
N VAL A 36 0.30 -8.89 4.74
CA VAL A 36 1.68 -8.75 5.21
C VAL A 36 1.98 -9.82 6.24
N THR A 37 2.93 -10.69 5.91
CA THR A 37 3.41 -11.75 6.81
C THR A 37 4.83 -11.44 7.29
N ALA A 38 5.05 -11.46 8.60
CA ALA A 38 6.38 -11.31 9.18
C ALA A 38 7.24 -12.54 8.85
N LEU A 39 8.28 -12.34 8.05
CA LEU A 39 9.26 -13.37 7.68
C LEU A 39 10.46 -13.38 8.66
N GLU A 40 11.36 -14.33 8.46
CA GLU A 40 12.65 -14.34 9.16
C GLU A 40 13.49 -13.11 8.79
N PRO A 41 14.36 -12.61 9.70
CA PRO A 41 15.20 -11.46 9.42
C PRO A 41 16.03 -11.62 8.14
N GLY A 42 16.03 -10.59 7.29
CA GLY A 42 16.80 -10.57 6.04
C GLY A 42 16.07 -11.18 4.83
N LEU A 43 14.86 -11.70 5.00
CA LEU A 43 14.00 -12.12 3.90
C LEU A 43 13.02 -11.02 3.51
N LEU A 44 12.80 -10.87 2.19
CA LEU A 44 11.81 -9.97 1.62
C LEU A 44 11.20 -10.64 0.39
N GLU A 45 9.89 -10.78 0.40
CA GLU A 45 9.09 -11.25 -0.73
C GLU A 45 7.98 -10.24 -0.97
N VAL A 46 7.83 -9.79 -2.21
CA VAL A 46 6.83 -8.79 -2.60
C VAL A 46 6.12 -9.28 -3.85
N GLU A 47 4.83 -9.53 -3.73
CA GLU A 47 3.93 -9.86 -4.83
C GLU A 47 2.96 -8.71 -5.05
N VAL A 48 2.73 -8.36 -6.31
CA VAL A 48 1.85 -7.25 -6.69
C VAL A 48 1.03 -7.68 -7.89
N SER A 49 -0.27 -7.43 -7.82
CA SER A 49 -1.23 -7.69 -8.89
C SER A 49 -2.21 -6.52 -9.03
N GLY A 50 -2.96 -6.49 -10.12
CA GLY A 50 -3.92 -5.42 -10.39
C GLY A 50 -3.30 -4.21 -11.10
N SER A 51 -3.84 -3.02 -10.83
CA SER A 51 -3.51 -1.80 -11.56
C SER A 51 -2.07 -1.34 -11.29
N GLY A 52 -1.27 -1.16 -12.35
CA GLY A 52 0.12 -0.67 -12.23
C GLY A 52 1.13 -1.69 -11.69
N ALA A 53 0.75 -2.97 -11.55
CA ALA A 53 1.61 -4.00 -10.95
C ALA A 53 2.97 -4.19 -11.66
N ASP A 54 3.04 -3.90 -12.96
CA ASP A 54 4.28 -3.99 -13.74
C ASP A 54 5.26 -2.85 -13.43
N GLU A 55 4.79 -1.76 -12.85
CA GLU A 55 5.58 -0.55 -12.54
C GLU A 55 6.05 -0.52 -11.08
N ILE A 56 5.52 -1.40 -10.23
CA ILE A 56 5.80 -1.42 -8.79
C ILE A 56 7.03 -2.29 -8.50
N ALA A 57 8.01 -1.70 -7.80
CA ALA A 57 9.21 -2.39 -7.37
C ALA A 57 8.90 -3.57 -6.42
N ARG A 58 9.61 -4.69 -6.58
CA ARG A 58 9.46 -5.90 -5.76
C ARG A 58 10.64 -6.14 -4.82
N ASP A 59 11.43 -5.11 -4.60
CA ASP A 59 12.61 -5.12 -3.73
C ASP A 59 12.44 -4.09 -2.59
N ALA A 60 13.51 -3.85 -1.84
CA ALA A 60 13.52 -2.95 -0.69
C ALA A 60 13.21 -1.48 -1.02
N SER A 61 13.13 -1.10 -2.31
CA SER A 61 12.71 0.23 -2.74
C SER A 61 11.19 0.40 -2.82
N ASN A 62 10.42 -0.68 -2.67
CA ASN A 62 8.95 -0.63 -2.65
C ASN A 62 8.45 0.32 -1.54
N LEU A 63 7.52 1.23 -1.89
CA LEU A 63 7.02 2.26 -0.98
C LEU A 63 6.28 1.73 0.25
N VAL A 64 5.70 0.53 0.19
CA VAL A 64 5.06 -0.13 1.34
C VAL A 64 6.10 -0.71 2.30
N VAL A 65 7.27 -1.11 1.78
CA VAL A 65 8.35 -1.71 2.57
C VAL A 65 9.18 -0.64 3.31
N ARG A 66 9.28 0.57 2.74
CA ARG A 66 10.13 1.68 3.24
C ARG A 66 9.54 2.46 4.39
#